data_AF-A0A2T4X6J3-F1
#
_entry.id   AF-A0A2T4X6J3-F1
#
_cell.length_a   1.000
_cell.length_b   1.000
_cell.length_c   1.000
_cell.angle_alpha   90.00
_cell.angle_beta   90.00
_cell.angle_gamma   90.00
#
_symmetry.space_group_name_H-M   'P 1'
#
loop_
_entity.id
_entity.type
_entity.pdbx_description
1 polymer ?
#
loop_
_entity_poly.entity_id
_entity_poly.type
_entity_poly.pdbx_seq_one_letter_code
_entity_poly.pdbx_strand_id
1 'polypeptide(L)'
;MQKSHKIYCCWLFSFLCVPFFLLAQEIRENERGEKIIVYPDGRMEYFNGAPVVTDEGETQAVYPVFQGYIEPLDGAVDVNEADLFKIAQRRSQLSATAADLAHRRVAEAEDNLARLQAQAADPDLDETRRNILRKQLAAATRSLDQSRRLVEETAHAAQLDNELVEKGGYIEAFNQRRQQSRTADARSQSIRTAADQSYAQLVPLMDNTMATNYEDLLVRPPLRACQLAFSGQDPEASQYRRDVAPELLFSYTDERLRPYLKDKEYLTCAAYLSSVGGFRYLTLNFTFAYPNAQEAYGFIDRNSVLTIKLLNGDFINLRAGTMDRGQYNTTKQELTYSIYYPIDRSYISLLKVSEIDLVRVFWSSGFEEYPVLQMDFFQRQFMCLGD
;
A
#
# COMPACT_ATOMS: atom_id res chain seq x y z
N MET A 1 12.51 93.15 14.11
CA MET A 1 13.10 92.30 15.18
C MET A 1 12.65 90.87 14.92
N GLN A 2 13.33 90.09 14.07
CA GLN A 2 14.53 89.30 14.38
C GLN A 2 14.26 88.24 15.47
N LYS A 3 13.91 87.00 15.08
CA LYS A 3 14.78 85.82 15.26
C LYS A 3 14.19 84.55 14.65
N SER A 4 15.12 83.81 14.06
CA SER A 4 15.00 82.62 13.23
C SER A 4 15.18 81.33 14.05
N HIS A 5 14.76 80.23 13.44
CA HIS A 5 15.14 78.83 13.64
C HIS A 5 14.76 78.11 14.95
N LYS A 6 14.08 76.96 14.79
CA LYS A 6 14.71 75.65 15.03
C LYS A 6 13.88 74.50 14.43
N ILE A 7 14.45 73.91 13.39
CA ILE A 7 14.22 72.54 12.93
C ILE A 7 14.91 71.62 13.95
N TYR A 8 14.18 70.68 14.55
CA TYR A 8 14.74 69.48 15.21
C TYR A 8 13.77 68.33 14.90
N CYS A 9 14.09 67.54 13.88
CA CYS A 9 14.77 66.25 14.04
C CYS A 9 13.88 65.22 14.77
N CYS A 10 12.84 64.76 14.07
CA CYS A 10 12.19 63.49 14.40
C CYS A 10 13.23 62.39 14.20
N TRP A 11 13.77 61.90 15.31
CA TRP A 11 14.57 60.68 15.34
C TRP A 11 13.68 59.50 14.93
N LEU A 12 13.92 59.03 13.71
CA LEU A 12 13.58 57.69 13.24
C LEU A 12 14.31 56.67 14.12
N PHE A 13 13.64 56.17 15.17
CA PHE A 13 13.94 54.85 15.71
C PHE A 13 13.16 53.83 14.87
N SER A 14 13.65 53.60 13.65
CA SER A 14 13.26 52.43 12.86
C SER A 14 13.85 51.22 13.57
N PHE A 15 13.03 50.60 14.43
CA PHE A 15 13.31 49.27 14.96
C PHE A 15 13.38 48.35 13.75
N LEU A 16 14.61 48.03 13.35
CA LEU A 16 14.94 47.03 12.35
C LEU A 16 14.52 45.66 12.94
N CYS A 17 13.22 45.35 12.94
CA CYS A 17 12.74 43.99 13.06
C CYS A 17 13.11 43.27 11.77
N VAL A 18 14.34 42.78 11.72
CA VAL A 18 14.67 41.66 10.82
C VAL A 18 13.73 40.53 11.25
N PRO A 19 12.83 40.05 10.38
CA PRO A 19 12.14 38.82 10.66
C PRO A 19 13.23 37.74 10.63
N PHE A 20 13.70 37.33 11.79
CA PHE A 20 14.27 35.99 11.92
C PHE A 20 13.13 35.06 11.53
N PHE A 21 13.16 34.58 10.29
CA PHE A 21 12.49 33.36 9.92
C PHE A 21 13.02 32.31 10.89
N LEU A 22 12.23 32.01 11.93
CA LEU A 22 12.39 30.78 12.68
C LEU A 22 12.20 29.68 11.64
N LEU A 23 13.32 29.16 11.13
CA LEU A 23 13.32 27.96 10.31
C LEU A 23 12.63 26.89 11.15
N ALA A 24 11.43 26.52 10.75
CA ALA A 24 10.57 25.63 11.51
C ALA A 24 11.33 24.32 11.75
N GLN A 25 11.54 24.00 13.03
CA GLN A 25 12.07 22.71 13.46
C GLN A 25 10.94 21.70 13.35
N GLU A 26 11.17 20.60 12.62
CA GLU A 26 10.18 19.54 12.49
C GLU A 26 10.59 18.35 13.36
N ILE A 27 9.67 17.91 14.22
CA ILE A 27 9.83 16.68 14.98
C ILE A 27 9.36 15.53 14.10
N ARG A 28 10.28 14.63 13.76
CA ARG A 28 10.03 13.41 12.96
C ARG A 28 10.23 12.17 13.83
N GLU A 29 9.88 11.00 13.31
CA GLU A 29 10.15 9.70 13.94
C GLU A 29 11.12 8.90 13.06
N ASN A 30 12.13 8.27 13.67
CA ASN A 30 13.10 7.43 12.97
C ASN A 30 12.58 5.98 12.80
N GLU A 31 13.39 5.10 12.20
CA GLU A 31 13.03 3.70 11.93
C GLU A 31 12.68 2.88 13.19
N ARG A 32 13.15 3.33 14.36
CA ARG A 32 12.93 2.68 15.66
C ARG A 32 11.74 3.26 16.41
N GLY A 33 11.01 4.22 15.81
CA GLY A 33 9.91 4.93 16.44
C GLY A 33 10.35 5.99 17.46
N GLU A 34 11.63 6.37 17.45
CA GLU A 34 12.17 7.40 18.33
C GLU A 34 11.97 8.77 17.70
N LYS A 35 11.59 9.75 18.53
CA LYS A 35 11.40 11.14 18.10
C LYS A 35 12.75 11.81 17.87
N ILE A 36 12.93 12.36 16.68
CA ILE A 36 14.10 13.11 16.25
C ILE A 36 13.69 14.52 15.81
N ILE A 37 14.59 15.47 15.99
CA ILE A 37 14.48 16.84 15.46
C ILE A 37 15.33 16.87 14.20
N VAL A 38 14.72 17.21 13.07
CA VAL A 38 15.43 17.35 11.80
C VAL A 38 15.55 18.82 11.45
N TYR A 39 16.79 19.25 11.22
CA TYR A 39 17.14 20.61 10.84
C TYR A 39 17.05 20.79 9.32
N PRO A 40 16.85 22.03 8.81
CA PRO A 40 16.74 22.29 7.37
C PRO A 40 17.97 21.92 6.54
N ASP A 41 19.13 21.77 7.19
CA ASP A 41 20.39 21.32 6.59
C ASP A 41 20.59 19.80 6.66
N GLY A 42 19.56 19.08 7.11
CA GLY A 42 19.56 17.62 7.25
C GLY A 42 20.22 17.11 8.52
N ARG A 43 20.78 17.97 9.40
CA ARG A 43 21.26 17.49 10.70
C ARG A 43 20.10 16.93 11.52
N MET A 44 20.38 15.93 12.35
CA MET A 44 19.37 15.38 13.25
C MET A 44 19.87 15.20 14.68
N GLU A 45 18.97 15.42 15.62
CA GLU A 45 19.18 15.24 17.05
C GLU A 45 18.03 14.44 17.64
N TYR A 46 18.31 13.59 18.63
CA TYR A 46 17.25 12.95 19.39
C TYR A 46 16.48 13.98 20.21
N PHE A 47 15.20 13.73 20.47
CA PHE A 47 14.37 14.63 21.28
C PHE A 47 14.91 14.86 22.70
N ASN A 48 15.74 13.95 23.21
CA ASN A 48 16.46 14.10 24.49
C ASN A 48 17.71 15.01 24.40
N GLY A 49 17.99 15.60 23.23
CA GLY A 49 19.15 16.47 22.98
C GLY A 49 20.45 15.73 22.68
N ALA A 50 20.44 14.38 22.57
CA ALA A 50 21.62 13.63 22.18
C ALA A 50 21.85 13.74 20.65
N PRO A 51 23.07 14.00 20.19
CA PRO A 51 23.38 13.93 18.76
C PRO A 51 23.26 12.49 18.26
N VAL A 52 22.80 12.29 17.03
CA VAL A 52 22.83 10.95 16.43
C VAL A 52 24.25 10.64 15.98
N VAL A 53 24.86 9.65 16.63
CA VAL A 53 26.19 9.13 16.30
C VAL A 53 26.01 7.83 15.52
N THR A 54 26.58 7.74 14.32
CA THR A 54 26.65 6.50 13.55
C THR A 54 27.85 5.67 14.00
N ASP A 55 27.74 4.34 13.90
CA ASP A 55 28.76 3.38 14.37
C ASP A 55 30.11 3.48 13.62
N GLU A 56 30.20 4.28 12.56
CA GLU A 56 31.36 4.35 11.66
C GLU A 56 32.27 5.58 11.84
N GLY A 57 32.08 6.38 12.90
CA GLY A 57 33.01 7.49 13.20
C GLY A 57 33.01 8.64 12.17
N GLU A 58 32.07 8.63 11.21
CA GLU A 58 31.82 9.73 10.29
C GLU A 58 30.75 10.69 10.83
N THR A 59 30.88 11.95 10.39
CA THR A 59 30.00 13.09 10.65
C THR A 59 28.51 12.75 10.64
N GLN A 60 27.82 13.13 11.73
CA GLN A 60 26.36 13.19 11.93
C GLN A 60 25.52 12.67 10.75
N ALA A 61 24.79 11.56 10.94
CA ALA A 61 23.88 11.06 9.92
C ALA A 61 22.93 12.18 9.44
N VAL A 62 23.00 12.45 8.15
CA VAL A 62 22.23 13.52 7.50
C VAL A 62 20.89 12.94 7.07
N TYR A 63 19.81 13.44 7.66
CA TYR A 63 18.45 13.14 7.24
C TYR A 63 18.18 13.86 5.90
N PRO A 64 17.68 13.16 4.87
CA PRO A 64 17.37 13.78 3.58
C PRO A 64 16.18 14.72 3.74
N VAL A 65 16.43 16.03 3.63
CA VAL A 65 15.40 17.07 3.67
C VAL A 65 15.21 17.63 2.27
N PHE A 66 13.97 17.62 1.79
CA PHE A 66 13.64 18.17 0.49
C PHE A 66 12.82 19.46 0.63
N GLN A 67 13.28 20.53 -0.02
CA GLN A 67 12.58 21.81 -0.07
C GLN A 67 11.87 21.95 -1.42
N GLY A 68 10.69 21.36 -1.56
CA GLY A 68 9.90 21.53 -2.77
C GLY A 68 8.43 21.19 -2.58
N TYR A 69 7.66 21.37 -3.65
CA TYR A 69 6.21 21.20 -3.63
C TYR A 69 5.83 19.72 -3.69
N ILE A 70 4.99 19.29 -2.75
CA ILE A 70 4.36 17.96 -2.76
C ILE A 70 2.99 18.09 -3.41
N GLU A 71 2.77 17.35 -4.49
CA GLU A 71 1.48 17.36 -5.18
C GLU A 71 0.40 16.68 -4.32
N PRO A 72 -0.74 17.34 -4.01
CA PRO A 72 -1.73 16.78 -3.11
C PRO A 72 -2.40 15.53 -3.68
N LEU A 73 -2.86 14.66 -2.79
CA LEU A 73 -3.68 13.51 -3.17
C LEU A 73 -5.09 13.96 -3.56
N ASP A 74 -5.70 13.18 -4.43
CA ASP A 74 -7.13 13.36 -4.74
C ASP A 74 -7.96 12.93 -3.52
N GLY A 75 -9.11 13.58 -3.33
CA GLY A 75 -9.98 13.34 -2.17
C GLY A 75 -9.67 14.18 -0.92
N ALA A 76 -8.94 15.31 -1.07
CA ALA A 76 -8.66 16.26 0.02
C ALA A 76 -7.93 15.64 1.23
N VAL A 77 -6.98 14.75 0.97
CA VAL A 77 -6.05 14.23 2.00
C VAL A 77 -4.68 14.84 1.78
N ASP A 78 -4.20 15.57 2.78
CA ASP A 78 -2.87 16.18 2.77
C ASP A 78 -1.81 15.11 3.05
N VAL A 79 -0.74 15.11 2.25
CA VAL A 79 0.42 14.24 2.43
C VAL A 79 1.62 15.11 2.74
N ASN A 80 2.37 14.75 3.78
CA ASN A 80 3.59 15.46 4.17
C ASN A 80 4.85 14.72 3.69
N GLU A 81 6.01 15.38 3.84
CA GLU A 81 7.32 14.80 3.49
C GLU A 81 7.61 13.52 4.30
N ALA A 82 7.27 13.49 5.58
CA ALA A 82 7.52 12.35 6.46
C ALA A 82 6.76 11.09 6.00
N ASP A 83 5.53 11.24 5.50
CA ASP A 83 4.73 10.16 4.93
C ASP A 83 5.39 9.60 3.67
N LEU A 84 5.89 10.48 2.79
CA LEU A 84 6.58 10.08 1.56
C LEU A 84 7.93 9.40 1.87
N PHE A 85 8.66 9.88 2.88
CA PHE A 85 9.86 9.23 3.36
C PHE A 85 9.57 7.83 3.88
N LYS A 86 8.56 7.66 4.74
CA LYS A 86 8.14 6.35 5.27
C LYS A 86 7.73 5.38 4.16
N ILE A 87 7.03 5.87 3.13
CA ILE A 87 6.69 5.06 1.95
C ILE A 87 7.94 4.62 1.20
N ALA A 88 8.90 5.52 0.98
CA ALA A 88 10.15 5.20 0.30
C ALA A 88 10.98 4.20 1.09
N GLN A 89 11.08 4.38 2.41
CA GLN A 89 11.76 3.49 3.33
C GLN A 89 11.13 2.09 3.31
N ARG A 90 9.79 1.99 3.41
CA ARG A 90 9.07 0.72 3.28
C ARG A 90 9.38 0.03 1.95
N ARG A 91 9.39 0.76 0.83
CA ARG A 91 9.72 0.20 -0.49
C ARG A 91 11.16 -0.31 -0.56
N SER A 92 12.10 0.43 0.04
CA SER A 92 13.50 -0.01 0.18
C SER A 92 13.61 -1.31 0.98
N GLN A 93 12.92 -1.40 2.12
CA GLN A 93 12.87 -2.62 2.95
C GLN A 93 12.28 -3.82 2.21
N LEU A 94 11.19 -3.63 1.46
CA LEU A 94 10.58 -4.70 0.65
C LEU A 94 11.53 -5.15 -0.47
N SER A 95 12.25 -4.23 -1.12
CA SER A 95 13.26 -4.57 -2.13
C SER A 95 14.45 -5.30 -1.54
N ALA A 96 14.96 -4.87 -0.38
CA ALA A 96 16.03 -5.57 0.33
C ALA A 96 15.61 -6.99 0.73
N THR A 97 14.38 -7.15 1.22
CA THR A 97 13.82 -8.47 1.54
C THR A 97 13.69 -9.34 0.29
N ALA A 98 13.23 -8.78 -0.83
CA ALA A 98 13.13 -9.50 -2.10
C ALA A 98 14.51 -9.95 -2.60
N ALA A 99 15.55 -9.12 -2.46
CA ALA A 99 16.92 -9.46 -2.83
C ALA A 99 17.49 -10.59 -1.95
N ASP A 100 17.28 -10.55 -0.63
CA ASP A 100 17.68 -11.65 0.27
C ASP A 100 16.98 -12.97 -0.12
N LEU A 101 15.68 -12.92 -0.39
CA LEU A 101 14.92 -14.08 -0.87
C LEU A 101 15.45 -14.61 -2.22
N ALA A 102 15.89 -13.71 -3.10
CA ALA A 102 16.55 -14.04 -4.37
C ALA A 102 17.83 -14.86 -4.13
N HIS A 103 18.70 -14.36 -3.24
CA HIS A 103 19.96 -15.00 -2.90
C HIS A 103 19.74 -16.39 -2.29
N ARG A 104 18.79 -16.53 -1.37
CA ARG A 104 18.44 -17.83 -0.78
C ARG A 104 17.98 -18.83 -1.84
N ARG A 105 17.16 -18.38 -2.80
CA ARG A 105 16.70 -19.25 -3.90
C ARG A 105 17.80 -19.68 -4.85
N VAL A 106 18.81 -18.84 -5.10
CA VAL A 106 19.99 -19.26 -5.87
C VAL A 106 20.75 -20.33 -5.11
N ALA A 107 21.01 -20.15 -3.82
CA ALA A 107 21.68 -21.16 -3.00
C ALA A 107 20.92 -22.51 -3.01
N GLU A 108 19.59 -22.48 -2.83
CA GLU A 108 18.74 -23.67 -2.93
C GLU A 108 18.79 -24.34 -4.32
N ALA A 109 18.84 -23.54 -5.38
CA ALA A 109 18.96 -24.04 -6.75
C ALA A 109 20.33 -24.68 -7.03
N GLU A 110 21.41 -24.10 -6.50
CA GLU A 110 22.77 -24.65 -6.58
C GLU A 110 22.87 -25.97 -5.82
N ASP A 111 22.34 -26.04 -4.61
CA ASP A 111 22.30 -27.26 -3.80
C ASP A 111 21.49 -28.37 -4.50
N ASN A 112 20.34 -28.03 -5.09
CA ASN A 112 19.53 -28.99 -5.84
C ASN A 112 20.28 -29.50 -7.08
N LEU A 113 20.98 -28.63 -7.80
CA LEU A 113 21.77 -29.00 -8.96
C LEU A 113 22.94 -29.91 -8.56
N ALA A 114 23.68 -29.59 -7.50
CA ALA A 114 24.76 -30.41 -6.96
C ALA A 114 24.26 -31.81 -6.56
N ARG A 115 23.10 -31.89 -5.90
CA ARG A 115 22.47 -33.17 -5.54
C ARG A 115 22.10 -34.00 -6.76
N LEU A 116 21.53 -33.38 -7.81
CA LEU A 116 21.19 -34.09 -9.05
C LEU A 116 22.43 -34.54 -9.83
N GLN A 117 23.51 -33.74 -9.81
CA GLN A 117 24.79 -34.11 -10.42
C GLN A 117 25.42 -35.29 -9.70
N ALA A 118 25.41 -35.30 -8.36
CA ALA A 118 25.89 -36.42 -7.56
C ALA A 118 25.09 -37.70 -7.85
N GLN A 119 23.77 -37.62 -7.97
CA GLN A 119 22.94 -38.76 -8.38
C GLN A 119 23.28 -39.24 -9.80
N ALA A 120 23.51 -38.33 -10.74
CA ALA A 120 23.84 -38.69 -12.12
C ALA A 120 25.25 -39.32 -12.28
N ALA A 121 26.13 -39.17 -11.28
CA ALA A 121 27.46 -39.77 -11.25
C ALA A 121 27.45 -41.24 -10.78
N ASP A 122 26.32 -41.77 -10.32
CA ASP A 122 26.19 -43.17 -9.91
C ASP A 122 26.33 -44.12 -11.11
N PRO A 123 27.35 -45.00 -11.14
CA PRO A 123 27.60 -45.90 -12.25
C PRO A 123 26.54 -47.01 -12.41
N ASP A 124 25.73 -47.29 -11.39
CA ASP A 124 24.77 -48.42 -11.38
C ASP A 124 23.36 -48.02 -11.89
N LEU A 125 23.25 -46.83 -12.50
CA LEU A 125 21.97 -46.30 -12.98
C LEU A 125 21.46 -46.97 -14.26
N ASP A 126 20.21 -47.41 -14.19
CA ASP A 126 19.45 -47.86 -15.36
C ASP A 126 19.27 -46.75 -16.42
N GLU A 127 19.15 -47.12 -17.68
CA GLU A 127 19.12 -46.20 -18.82
C GLU A 127 17.88 -45.28 -18.80
N THR A 128 16.73 -45.82 -18.38
CA THR A 128 15.50 -45.05 -18.17
C THR A 128 15.70 -43.95 -17.13
N ARG A 129 16.37 -44.28 -16.02
CA ARG A 129 16.65 -43.37 -14.92
C ARG A 129 17.69 -42.31 -15.28
N ARG A 130 18.71 -42.67 -16.08
CA ARG A 130 19.65 -41.70 -16.68
C ARG A 130 18.95 -40.67 -17.57
N ASN A 131 17.99 -41.09 -18.39
CA ASN A 131 17.25 -40.16 -19.24
C ASN A 131 16.34 -39.21 -18.44
N ILE A 132 15.72 -39.68 -17.35
CA ILE A 132 14.96 -38.83 -16.43
C ILE A 132 15.88 -37.81 -15.74
N LEU A 133 17.02 -38.26 -15.20
CA LEU A 133 18.00 -37.39 -14.54
C LEU A 133 18.57 -36.33 -15.49
N ARG A 134 18.84 -36.66 -16.75
CA ARG A 134 19.25 -35.68 -17.77
C ARG A 134 18.20 -34.58 -17.96
N LYS A 135 16.92 -34.93 -18.03
CA LYS A 135 15.83 -33.95 -18.13
C LYS A 135 15.73 -33.09 -16.87
N GLN A 136 15.88 -33.69 -15.70
CA GLN A 136 15.87 -32.98 -14.42
C GLN A 136 17.05 -32.02 -14.29
N LEU A 137 18.26 -32.43 -14.68
CA LEU A 137 19.44 -31.56 -14.72
C LEU A 137 19.22 -30.38 -15.67
N ALA A 138 18.72 -30.62 -16.89
CA ALA A 138 18.42 -29.55 -17.83
C ALA A 138 17.33 -28.58 -17.33
N ALA A 139 16.37 -29.05 -16.52
CA ALA A 139 15.40 -28.20 -15.86
C ALA A 139 16.04 -27.41 -14.70
N ALA A 140 16.87 -28.05 -13.88
CA ALA A 140 17.57 -27.43 -12.76
C ALA A 140 18.55 -26.34 -13.21
N THR A 141 19.30 -26.56 -14.30
CA THR A 141 20.20 -25.54 -14.87
C THR A 141 19.41 -24.32 -15.35
N ARG A 142 18.30 -24.53 -16.06
CA ARG A 142 17.42 -23.42 -16.47
C ARG A 142 16.85 -22.66 -15.28
N SER A 143 16.45 -23.37 -14.23
CA SER A 143 15.96 -22.74 -12.98
C SER A 143 17.06 -21.92 -12.30
N LEU A 144 18.30 -22.42 -12.28
CA LEU A 144 19.44 -21.70 -11.70
C LEU A 144 19.74 -20.41 -12.47
N ASP A 145 19.77 -20.48 -13.81
CA ASP A 145 19.99 -19.31 -14.66
C ASP A 145 18.90 -18.25 -14.47
N GLN A 146 17.63 -18.68 -14.33
CA GLN A 146 16.52 -17.77 -14.01
C GLN A 146 16.68 -17.13 -12.63
N SER A 147 17.02 -17.92 -11.60
CA SER A 147 17.24 -17.40 -10.25
C SER A 147 18.40 -16.40 -10.20
N ARG A 148 19.47 -16.60 -10.97
CA ARG A 148 20.62 -15.67 -11.04
C ARG A 148 20.24 -14.33 -11.66
N ARG A 149 19.49 -14.32 -12.76
CA ARG A 149 18.97 -13.08 -13.36
C ARG A 149 18.07 -12.32 -12.38
N LEU A 150 17.21 -13.05 -11.67
CA LEU A 150 16.33 -12.45 -10.67
C LEU A 150 17.12 -11.81 -9.51
N VAL A 151 18.23 -12.40 -9.09
CA VAL A 151 19.14 -11.79 -8.11
C VAL A 151 19.69 -10.47 -8.62
N GLU A 152 20.19 -10.42 -9.86
CA GLU A 152 20.71 -9.18 -10.45
C GLU A 152 19.64 -8.08 -10.52
N GLU A 153 18.43 -8.43 -10.97
CA GLU A 153 17.30 -7.50 -11.09
C GLU A 153 16.85 -6.98 -9.72
N THR A 154 16.70 -7.86 -8.72
CA THR A 154 16.27 -7.47 -7.37
C THR A 154 17.34 -6.71 -6.60
N ALA A 155 18.62 -7.05 -6.77
CA ALA A 155 19.73 -6.31 -6.17
C ALA A 155 19.82 -4.89 -6.74
N HIS A 156 19.70 -4.74 -8.07
CA HIS A 156 19.66 -3.43 -8.70
C HIS A 156 18.44 -2.60 -8.25
N ALA A 157 17.26 -3.22 -8.16
CA ALA A 157 16.07 -2.55 -7.65
C ALA A 157 16.22 -2.10 -6.19
N ALA A 158 16.83 -2.92 -5.34
CA ALA A 158 17.11 -2.57 -3.95
C ALA A 158 18.10 -1.39 -3.83
N GLN A 159 19.15 -1.36 -4.67
CA GLN A 159 20.09 -0.25 -4.72
C GLN A 159 19.41 1.07 -5.12
N LEU A 160 18.58 1.05 -6.16
CA LEU A 160 17.85 2.23 -6.62
C LEU A 160 16.89 2.77 -5.55
N ASP A 161 16.15 1.89 -4.88
CA ASP A 161 15.24 2.32 -3.82
C ASP A 161 16.00 2.87 -2.60
N ASN A 162 17.14 2.27 -2.25
CA ASN A 162 18.00 2.79 -1.18
C ASN A 162 18.57 4.17 -1.53
N GLU A 163 19.02 4.35 -2.77
CA GLU A 163 19.50 5.63 -3.28
C GLU A 163 18.40 6.71 -3.23
N LEU A 164 17.15 6.37 -3.56
CA LEU A 164 16.02 7.30 -3.46
C LEU A 164 15.78 7.77 -2.02
N VAL A 165 15.95 6.87 -1.04
CA VAL A 165 15.83 7.19 0.38
C VAL A 165 17.00 8.09 0.79
N GLU A 166 18.25 7.67 0.56
CA GLU A 166 19.46 8.39 1.00
C GLU A 166 19.58 9.79 0.37
N LYS A 167 19.26 9.93 -0.92
CA LYS A 167 19.40 11.21 -1.66
C LYS A 167 18.17 12.10 -1.59
N GLY A 168 17.07 11.63 -0.99
CA GLY A 168 15.83 12.40 -0.91
C GLY A 168 15.03 12.50 -2.22
N GLY A 169 15.29 11.63 -3.20
CA GLY A 169 14.61 11.63 -4.51
C GLY A 169 13.16 11.16 -4.47
N TYR A 170 12.66 10.74 -3.31
CA TYR A 170 11.34 10.14 -3.15
C TYR A 170 10.16 11.09 -3.45
N ILE A 171 10.33 12.40 -3.27
CA ILE A 171 9.28 13.39 -3.58
C ILE A 171 9.14 13.60 -5.08
N GLU A 172 10.26 13.71 -5.81
CA GLU A 172 10.22 13.81 -7.26
C GLU A 172 9.59 12.55 -7.87
N ALA A 173 10.00 11.37 -7.40
CA ALA A 173 9.41 10.10 -7.82
C ALA A 173 7.91 9.98 -7.48
N PHE A 174 7.45 10.63 -6.39
CA PHE A 174 6.03 10.70 -6.06
C PHE A 174 5.27 11.62 -7.03
N ASN A 175 5.74 12.85 -7.23
CA ASN A 175 5.11 13.82 -8.13
C ASN A 175 5.05 13.30 -9.58
N GLN A 176 6.12 12.66 -10.07
CA GLN A 176 6.12 12.05 -11.42
C GLN A 176 5.04 10.97 -11.56
N ARG A 177 4.88 10.10 -10.56
CA ARG A 177 3.82 9.07 -10.56
C ARG A 177 2.43 9.69 -10.52
N ARG A 178 2.22 10.78 -9.78
CA ARG A 178 0.95 11.49 -9.73
C ARG A 178 0.59 12.09 -11.08
N GLN A 179 1.53 12.71 -11.77
CA GLN A 179 1.33 13.23 -13.13
C GLN A 179 0.99 12.12 -14.13
N GLN A 180 1.70 10.99 -14.07
CA GLN A 180 1.40 9.83 -14.91
C GLN A 180 -0.01 9.28 -14.64
N SER A 181 -0.41 9.14 -13.38
CA SER A 181 -1.76 8.69 -13.01
C SER A 181 -2.83 9.65 -13.53
N ARG A 182 -2.63 10.97 -13.39
CA ARG A 182 -3.59 11.98 -13.88
C ARG A 182 -3.72 11.96 -15.39
N THR A 183 -2.62 11.84 -16.12
CA THR A 183 -2.66 11.74 -17.58
C THR A 183 -3.35 10.45 -18.05
N ALA A 184 -3.15 9.34 -17.35
CA ALA A 184 -3.86 8.08 -17.60
C ALA A 184 -5.36 8.19 -17.32
N ASP A 185 -5.75 8.82 -16.21
CA ASP A 185 -7.15 9.06 -15.85
C ASP A 185 -7.84 9.98 -16.87
N ALA A 186 -7.20 11.09 -17.25
CA ALA A 186 -7.72 12.03 -18.25
C ALA A 186 -7.88 11.35 -19.63
N ARG A 187 -6.94 10.48 -20.02
CA ARG A 187 -7.06 9.67 -21.24
C ARG A 187 -8.20 8.67 -21.15
N SER A 188 -8.40 8.04 -19.99
CA SER A 188 -9.48 7.08 -19.77
C SER A 188 -10.85 7.77 -19.78
N GLN A 189 -10.96 8.95 -19.18
CA GLN A 189 -12.16 9.77 -19.23
C GLN A 189 -12.47 10.24 -20.65
N SER A 190 -11.49 10.71 -21.41
CA SER A 190 -11.73 11.12 -22.80
C SER A 190 -12.16 9.96 -23.69
N ILE A 191 -11.60 8.75 -23.46
CA ILE A 191 -12.08 7.52 -24.11
C ILE A 191 -13.53 7.23 -23.69
N ARG A 192 -13.90 7.34 -22.42
CA ARG A 192 -15.28 7.10 -21.95
C ARG A 192 -16.28 8.09 -22.54
N THR A 193 -15.94 9.38 -22.58
CA THR A 193 -16.81 10.42 -23.17
C THR A 193 -16.90 10.29 -24.68
N ALA A 194 -15.84 9.85 -25.35
CA ALA A 194 -15.87 9.52 -26.78
C ALA A 194 -16.64 8.21 -27.07
N ALA A 195 -16.62 7.27 -26.11
CA ALA A 195 -17.29 5.98 -26.14
C ALA A 195 -18.71 6.03 -25.54
N ASP A 196 -19.42 7.14 -25.69
CA ASP A 196 -20.88 7.25 -25.49
C ASP A 196 -21.68 6.23 -26.36
N GLN A 197 -20.98 5.36 -27.09
CA GLN A 197 -21.44 4.12 -27.68
C GLN A 197 -20.91 2.89 -26.91
N SER A 198 -21.75 2.40 -26.01
CA SER A 198 -21.80 1.04 -25.45
C SER A 198 -20.63 0.58 -24.55
N TYR A 199 -20.91 0.59 -23.25
CA TYR A 199 -20.17 -0.12 -22.17
C TYR A 199 -20.00 -1.64 -22.40
N ALA A 200 -20.62 -2.20 -23.44
CA ALA A 200 -20.66 -3.63 -23.74
C ALA A 200 -19.31 -4.22 -24.21
N GLN A 201 -18.33 -3.38 -24.57
CA GLN A 201 -17.07 -3.84 -25.18
C GLN A 201 -15.88 -3.95 -24.21
N LEU A 202 -16.06 -3.64 -22.92
CA LEU A 202 -14.93 -3.52 -21.97
C LEU A 202 -14.88 -4.58 -20.86
N VAL A 203 -15.69 -5.64 -20.90
CA VAL A 203 -15.67 -6.68 -19.86
C VAL A 203 -14.76 -7.84 -20.26
N PRO A 204 -13.62 -8.08 -19.59
CA PRO A 204 -12.85 -9.30 -19.75
C PRO A 204 -13.61 -10.45 -19.07
N LEU A 205 -13.83 -11.51 -19.83
CA LEU A 205 -14.62 -12.67 -19.42
C LEU A 205 -13.75 -13.60 -18.59
N MET A 206 -14.19 -13.94 -17.38
CA MET A 206 -13.65 -15.09 -16.65
C MET A 206 -14.48 -16.33 -16.95
N ASP A 207 -13.80 -17.42 -17.27
CA ASP A 207 -14.35 -18.76 -17.37
C ASP A 207 -14.88 -19.17 -16.00
N ASN A 208 -16.21 -19.36 -15.91
CA ASN A 208 -16.90 -20.39 -15.12
C ASN A 208 -18.31 -19.92 -14.76
N THR A 209 -19.24 -19.95 -15.70
CA THR A 209 -20.67 -20.09 -15.33
C THR A 209 -21.39 -20.97 -16.34
N MET A 210 -22.09 -21.96 -15.81
CA MET A 210 -22.99 -22.87 -16.52
C MET A 210 -24.24 -22.09 -16.98
N ALA A 211 -24.09 -21.27 -18.02
CA ALA A 211 -25.24 -20.68 -18.69
C ALA A 211 -25.46 -21.30 -20.06
N THR A 212 -26.72 -21.50 -20.38
CA THR A 212 -27.18 -22.08 -21.65
C THR A 212 -27.01 -21.14 -22.84
N ASN A 213 -26.74 -19.85 -22.61
CA ASN A 213 -26.41 -18.90 -23.67
C ASN A 213 -25.56 -17.73 -23.12
N TYR A 214 -24.49 -17.39 -23.83
CA TYR A 214 -23.50 -16.38 -23.44
C TYR A 214 -24.07 -14.95 -23.43
N GLU A 215 -25.01 -14.64 -24.33
CA GLU A 215 -25.67 -13.32 -24.36
C GLU A 215 -26.53 -13.06 -23.12
N ASP A 216 -27.18 -14.08 -22.55
CA ASP A 216 -28.02 -13.91 -21.35
C ASP A 216 -27.17 -13.67 -20.09
N LEU A 217 -25.93 -14.17 -20.05
CA LEU A 217 -24.96 -13.85 -18.97
C LEU A 217 -24.49 -12.39 -19.00
N LEU A 218 -24.35 -11.81 -20.20
CA LEU A 218 -23.96 -10.41 -20.35
C LEU A 218 -25.10 -9.45 -19.99
N VAL A 219 -26.34 -9.86 -20.25
CA VAL A 219 -27.53 -9.02 -20.00
C VAL A 219 -28.09 -9.23 -18.59
N ARG A 220 -27.98 -10.44 -18.03
CA ARG A 220 -28.49 -10.83 -16.72
C ARG A 220 -27.51 -11.82 -16.04
N PRO A 221 -26.36 -11.33 -15.55
CA PRO A 221 -25.44 -12.18 -14.81
C PRO A 221 -26.15 -12.79 -13.59
N PRO A 222 -25.91 -14.07 -13.27
CA PRO A 222 -26.55 -14.74 -12.14
C PRO A 222 -26.17 -14.02 -10.84
N LEU A 223 -27.19 -13.57 -10.10
CA LEU A 223 -27.00 -12.92 -8.81
C LEU A 223 -26.40 -13.94 -7.83
N ARG A 224 -25.26 -13.61 -7.22
CA ARG A 224 -24.68 -14.41 -6.14
C ARG A 224 -25.66 -14.44 -4.96
N ALA A 225 -25.86 -15.62 -4.36
CA ALA A 225 -26.74 -15.77 -3.21
C ALA A 225 -26.21 -14.97 -2.01
N CYS A 226 -27.07 -14.17 -1.38
CA CYS A 226 -26.73 -13.46 -0.16
C CYS A 226 -26.46 -14.44 0.98
N GLN A 227 -25.25 -14.37 1.55
CA GLN A 227 -24.85 -15.16 2.70
C GLN A 227 -24.69 -14.23 3.90
N LEU A 228 -25.55 -14.40 4.91
CA LEU A 228 -25.40 -13.70 6.18
C LEU A 228 -24.52 -14.54 7.11
N ALA A 229 -23.47 -13.93 7.65
CA ALA A 229 -22.64 -14.56 8.68
C ALA A 229 -23.35 -14.56 10.04
N PHE A 230 -24.12 -13.51 10.34
CA PHE A 230 -24.87 -13.37 11.57
C PHE A 230 -26.15 -12.55 11.37
N SER A 231 -27.21 -12.92 12.06
CA SER A 231 -28.46 -12.15 12.12
C SER A 231 -29.15 -12.44 13.45
N GLY A 232 -29.12 -11.49 14.37
CA GLY A 232 -29.68 -11.67 15.71
C GLY A 232 -29.54 -10.44 16.59
N GLN A 233 -29.96 -10.57 17.85
CA GLN A 233 -29.70 -9.56 18.87
C GLN A 233 -28.26 -9.74 19.37
N ASP A 234 -27.47 -8.66 19.35
CA ASP A 234 -26.12 -8.67 19.87
C ASP A 234 -26.17 -8.77 21.41
N PRO A 235 -25.53 -9.80 22.02
CA PRO A 235 -25.57 -10.02 23.46
C PRO A 235 -24.87 -8.92 24.27
N GLU A 236 -23.94 -8.17 23.68
CA GLU A 236 -23.26 -7.06 24.36
C GLU A 236 -24.01 -5.73 24.20
N ALA A 237 -24.52 -5.44 23.00
CA ALA A 237 -25.13 -4.14 22.71
C ALA A 237 -26.66 -4.11 22.91
N SER A 238 -27.32 -5.26 23.14
CA SER A 238 -28.79 -5.42 23.13
C SER A 238 -29.49 -4.90 21.87
N GLN A 239 -28.72 -4.57 20.82
CA GLN A 239 -29.20 -4.05 19.55
C GLN A 239 -29.26 -5.18 18.52
N TYR A 240 -30.17 -5.06 17.56
CA TYR A 240 -30.24 -6.00 16.46
C TYR A 240 -29.06 -5.76 15.49
N ARG A 241 -28.35 -6.84 15.18
CA ARG A 241 -27.14 -6.87 14.35
C ARG A 241 -27.32 -7.85 13.19
N ARG A 242 -26.93 -7.41 12.00
CA ARG A 242 -26.82 -8.24 10.80
C ARG A 242 -25.45 -8.06 10.19
N ASP A 243 -24.75 -9.16 9.96
CA ASP A 243 -23.44 -9.18 9.32
C ASP A 243 -23.53 -10.02 8.05
N VAL A 244 -23.07 -9.46 6.95
CA VAL A 244 -22.89 -10.21 5.70
C VAL A 244 -21.60 -11.03 5.78
N ALA A 245 -21.54 -12.14 5.05
CA ALA A 245 -20.33 -12.95 4.96
C ALA A 245 -19.16 -12.14 4.35
N PRO A 246 -17.93 -12.31 4.89
CA PRO A 246 -16.72 -11.75 4.30
C PRO A 246 -16.51 -12.21 2.85
N GLU A 247 -16.25 -11.27 1.97
CA GLU A 247 -15.89 -11.49 0.57
C GLU A 247 -14.51 -10.88 0.27
N LEU A 248 -13.77 -11.46 -0.68
CA LEU A 248 -12.51 -10.87 -1.14
C LEU A 248 -12.81 -9.53 -1.85
N LEU A 249 -12.24 -8.43 -1.35
CA LEU A 249 -12.36 -7.11 -1.98
C LEU A 249 -11.23 -6.89 -2.97
N PHE A 250 -10.00 -7.13 -2.54
CA PHE A 250 -8.80 -7.06 -3.36
C PHE A 250 -7.69 -7.98 -2.85
N SER A 251 -6.76 -8.29 -3.74
CA SER A 251 -5.46 -8.86 -3.39
C SER A 251 -4.35 -8.06 -4.04
N TYR A 252 -3.21 -8.00 -3.38
CA TYR A 252 -2.07 -7.24 -3.84
C TYR A 252 -0.77 -7.97 -3.53
N THR A 253 0.09 -8.02 -4.54
CA THR A 253 1.44 -8.56 -4.44
C THR A 253 2.37 -7.63 -5.21
N ASP A 254 3.35 -7.06 -4.50
CA ASP A 254 4.43 -6.31 -5.14
C ASP A 254 5.13 -7.22 -6.17
N GLU A 255 5.34 -6.70 -7.38
CA GLU A 255 5.95 -7.46 -8.49
C GLU A 255 7.30 -8.07 -8.10
N ARG A 256 8.03 -7.41 -7.19
CA ARG A 256 9.32 -7.86 -6.65
C ARG A 256 9.18 -9.13 -5.81
N LEU A 257 8.06 -9.28 -5.11
CA LEU A 257 7.78 -10.41 -4.23
C LEU A 257 7.08 -11.57 -4.95
N ARG A 258 6.43 -11.28 -6.08
CA ARG A 258 5.64 -12.23 -6.86
C ARG A 258 6.38 -13.53 -7.23
N PRO A 259 7.66 -13.51 -7.65
CA PRO A 259 8.37 -14.76 -7.92
C PRO A 259 8.44 -15.68 -6.70
N TYR A 260 8.49 -15.09 -5.50
CA TYR A 260 8.69 -15.82 -4.25
C TYR A 260 7.43 -16.43 -3.69
N LEU A 261 6.31 -15.78 -3.97
CA LEU A 261 4.99 -16.14 -3.49
C LEU A 261 4.31 -16.99 -4.56
N LYS A 262 4.61 -18.30 -4.57
CA LYS A 262 4.16 -19.30 -5.55
C LYS A 262 2.77 -19.01 -6.15
N ASP A 263 1.71 -19.36 -5.41
CA ASP A 263 0.30 -19.20 -5.78
C ASP A 263 -0.47 -18.43 -4.70
N LYS A 264 0.26 -17.74 -3.82
CA LYS A 264 -0.32 -16.98 -2.71
C LYS A 264 -0.11 -15.52 -2.97
N GLU A 265 -1.13 -14.73 -2.69
CA GLU A 265 -1.02 -13.28 -2.70
C GLU A 265 -0.31 -12.81 -1.42
N TYR A 266 0.51 -11.76 -1.53
CA TYR A 266 1.22 -11.19 -0.38
C TYR A 266 0.24 -10.61 0.62
N LEU A 267 -0.72 -9.82 0.12
CA LEU A 267 -1.79 -9.18 0.86
C LEU A 267 -3.13 -9.58 0.25
N THR A 268 -4.02 -10.09 1.08
CA THR A 268 -5.44 -10.27 0.73
C THR A 268 -6.31 -9.46 1.67
N CYS A 269 -7.25 -8.69 1.13
CA CYS A 269 -8.22 -7.94 1.90
C CYS A 269 -9.62 -8.54 1.70
N ALA A 270 -10.17 -9.12 2.75
CA ALA A 270 -11.57 -9.52 2.79
C ALA A 270 -12.40 -8.40 3.46
N ALA A 271 -13.57 -8.10 2.91
CA ALA A 271 -14.44 -7.06 3.41
C ALA A 271 -15.85 -7.60 3.64
N TYR A 272 -16.58 -7.00 4.58
CA TYR A 272 -18.01 -7.22 4.74
C TYR A 272 -18.69 -5.98 5.33
N LEU A 273 -20.00 -5.87 5.08
CA LEU A 273 -20.84 -4.87 5.71
C LEU A 273 -21.58 -5.44 6.93
N SER A 274 -21.70 -4.61 7.95
CA SER A 274 -22.48 -4.89 9.15
C SER A 274 -23.49 -3.79 9.41
N SER A 275 -24.67 -4.17 9.90
CA SER A 275 -25.74 -3.28 10.33
C SER A 275 -25.99 -3.47 11.81
N VAL A 276 -25.67 -2.47 12.62
CA VAL A 276 -25.94 -2.47 14.08
C VAL A 276 -26.71 -1.20 14.43
N GLY A 277 -27.89 -1.34 15.04
CA GLY A 277 -28.67 -0.19 15.51
C GLY A 277 -29.05 0.84 14.42
N GLY A 278 -29.14 0.40 13.15
CA GLY A 278 -29.42 1.29 12.01
C GLY A 278 -28.21 2.07 11.48
N PHE A 279 -27.02 1.85 12.05
CA PHE A 279 -25.75 2.30 11.49
C PHE A 279 -25.17 1.23 10.57
N ARG A 280 -24.26 1.64 9.68
CA ARG A 280 -23.58 0.76 8.74
C ARG A 280 -22.09 0.85 8.97
N TYR A 281 -21.43 -0.30 8.94
CA TYR A 281 -20.00 -0.41 9.15
C TYR A 281 -19.41 -1.25 8.04
N LEU A 282 -18.29 -0.80 7.48
CA LEU A 282 -17.42 -1.57 6.61
C LEU A 282 -16.30 -2.16 7.47
N THR A 283 -16.18 -3.47 7.51
CA THR A 283 -15.04 -4.13 8.15
C THR A 283 -14.08 -4.64 7.07
N LEU A 284 -12.80 -4.31 7.22
CA LEU A 284 -11.71 -4.77 6.35
C LEU A 284 -10.77 -5.68 7.16
N ASN A 285 -10.58 -6.88 6.64
CA ASN A 285 -9.69 -7.90 7.17
C ASN A 285 -8.51 -8.08 6.22
N PHE A 286 -7.36 -7.53 6.58
CA PHE A 286 -6.12 -7.69 5.85
C PHE A 286 -5.41 -8.94 6.35
N THR A 287 -4.97 -9.80 5.45
CA THR A 287 -4.16 -10.97 5.75
C THR A 287 -2.89 -10.90 4.92
N PHE A 288 -1.75 -10.90 5.60
CA PHE A 288 -0.42 -10.94 5.00
C PHE A 288 0.16 -12.35 5.12
N ALA A 289 0.69 -12.87 4.02
CA ALA A 289 1.30 -14.20 3.97
C ALA A 289 2.70 -14.27 4.57
N TYR A 290 3.31 -13.12 4.93
CA TYR A 290 4.70 -13.06 5.41
C TYR A 290 4.81 -12.27 6.72
N PRO A 291 5.57 -12.76 7.72
CA PRO A 291 5.66 -12.15 9.05
C PRO A 291 6.26 -10.72 9.05
N ASN A 292 7.22 -10.43 8.16
CA ASN A 292 7.87 -9.11 8.11
C ASN A 292 6.94 -7.97 7.65
N ALA A 293 5.69 -8.27 7.28
CA ALA A 293 4.70 -7.26 6.94
C ALA A 293 4.46 -6.26 8.09
N GLN A 294 4.58 -6.70 9.35
CA GLN A 294 4.40 -5.81 10.50
C GLN A 294 5.49 -4.72 10.57
N GLU A 295 6.74 -5.05 10.23
CA GLU A 295 7.84 -4.09 10.21
C GLU A 295 7.70 -3.09 9.06
N ALA A 296 7.29 -3.59 7.89
CA ALA A 296 7.15 -2.78 6.68
C ALA A 296 5.92 -1.85 6.71
N TYR A 297 4.77 -2.33 7.20
CA TYR A 297 3.50 -1.60 7.19
C TYR A 297 3.13 -0.96 8.54
N GLY A 298 3.64 -1.50 9.64
CA GLY A 298 3.35 -1.02 10.99
C GLY A 298 1.92 -1.33 11.43
N PHE A 299 1.17 -0.28 11.79
CA PHE A 299 -0.19 -0.37 12.34
C PHE A 299 -1.16 0.57 11.64
N ILE A 300 -2.46 0.35 11.82
CA ILE A 300 -3.49 1.30 11.39
C ILE A 300 -3.99 2.03 12.62
N ASP A 301 -3.80 3.35 12.62
CA ASP A 301 -4.19 4.19 13.75
C ASP A 301 -5.72 4.39 13.80
N ARG A 302 -6.23 4.67 15.01
CA ARG A 302 -7.58 5.17 15.18
C ARG A 302 -7.73 6.46 14.40
N ASN A 303 -8.87 6.63 13.74
CA ASN A 303 -9.16 7.79 12.90
C ASN A 303 -8.30 7.88 11.62
N SER A 304 -7.50 6.85 11.31
CA SER A 304 -6.84 6.70 10.01
C SER A 304 -7.89 6.73 8.89
N VAL A 305 -7.54 7.38 7.78
CA VAL A 305 -8.45 7.58 6.65
C VAL A 305 -8.39 6.37 5.72
N LEU A 306 -9.54 5.98 5.21
CA LEU A 306 -9.71 5.07 4.09
C LEU A 306 -10.35 5.87 2.96
N THR A 307 -9.66 6.00 1.82
CA THR A 307 -10.21 6.70 0.65
C THR A 307 -10.63 5.66 -0.38
N ILE A 308 -11.91 5.65 -0.74
CA ILE A 308 -12.47 4.80 -1.77
C ILE A 308 -12.67 5.68 -3.01
N LYS A 309 -11.96 5.37 -4.10
CA LYS A 309 -12.14 5.98 -5.41
C LYS A 309 -13.19 5.18 -6.18
N LEU A 310 -14.24 5.85 -6.60
CA LEU A 310 -15.31 5.27 -7.41
C LEU A 310 -14.95 5.36 -8.89
N LEU A 311 -15.50 4.47 -9.72
CA LEU A 311 -15.24 4.48 -11.17
C LEU A 311 -15.70 5.77 -11.84
N ASN A 312 -16.69 6.46 -11.28
CA ASN A 312 -17.15 7.76 -11.77
C ASN A 312 -16.19 8.93 -11.43
N GLY A 313 -15.13 8.67 -10.67
CA GLY A 313 -14.13 9.67 -10.24
C GLY A 313 -14.41 10.32 -8.89
N ASP A 314 -15.51 9.97 -8.22
CA ASP A 314 -15.81 10.46 -6.88
C ASP A 314 -14.94 9.76 -5.82
N PHE A 315 -14.75 10.45 -4.68
CA PHE A 315 -13.98 9.95 -3.55
C PHE A 315 -14.83 9.91 -2.28
N ILE A 316 -14.75 8.80 -1.56
CA ILE A 316 -15.38 8.63 -0.25
C ILE A 316 -14.28 8.42 0.79
N ASN A 317 -14.25 9.27 1.81
CA ASN A 317 -13.30 9.15 2.91
C ASN A 317 -14.01 8.63 4.16
N LEU A 318 -13.61 7.45 4.63
CA LEU A 318 -14.06 6.87 5.90
C LEU A 318 -12.94 6.95 6.93
N ARG A 319 -13.29 6.94 8.22
CA ARG A 319 -12.31 7.02 9.32
C ARG A 319 -12.39 5.77 10.19
N ALA A 320 -11.23 5.20 10.51
CA ALA A 320 -11.14 3.99 11.32
C ALA A 320 -11.71 4.22 12.73
N GLY A 321 -12.60 3.35 13.20
CA GLY A 321 -13.16 3.44 14.55
C GLY A 321 -12.18 3.06 15.64
N THR A 322 -11.24 2.16 15.33
CA THR A 322 -10.24 1.59 16.25
C THR A 322 -8.86 1.59 15.63
N MET A 323 -7.84 1.57 16.49
CA MET A 323 -6.47 1.25 16.12
C MET A 323 -6.30 -0.27 16.09
N ASP A 324 -5.52 -0.77 15.13
CA ASP A 324 -5.09 -2.17 15.11
C ASP A 324 -3.60 -2.28 14.76
N ARG A 325 -2.86 -3.04 15.59
CA ARG A 325 -1.42 -3.30 15.44
C ARG A 325 -1.11 -4.58 14.68
N GLY A 326 -2.14 -5.34 14.32
CA GLY A 326 -2.01 -6.63 13.68
C GLY A 326 -1.77 -7.74 14.70
N GLN A 327 -2.24 -8.94 14.35
CA GLN A 327 -2.10 -10.14 15.15
C GLN A 327 -1.40 -11.21 14.32
N TYR A 328 -0.24 -11.66 14.78
CA TYR A 328 0.51 -12.71 14.10
C TYR A 328 0.05 -14.09 14.57
N ASN A 329 -0.40 -14.91 13.64
CA ASN A 329 -0.74 -16.30 13.89
C ASN A 329 0.46 -17.20 13.61
N THR A 330 1.11 -17.68 14.67
CA THR A 330 2.28 -18.58 14.57
C THR A 330 1.99 -19.91 13.89
N THR A 331 0.74 -20.39 13.93
CA THR A 331 0.34 -21.67 13.32
C THR A 331 0.22 -21.55 11.81
N LYS A 332 -0.39 -20.46 11.33
CA LYS A 332 -0.59 -20.21 9.89
C LYS A 332 0.57 -19.43 9.25
N GLN A 333 1.43 -18.83 10.07
CA GLN A 333 2.47 -17.87 9.66
C GLN A 333 1.88 -16.66 8.90
N GLU A 334 0.71 -16.21 9.33
CA GLU A 334 -0.04 -15.12 8.71
C GLU A 334 -0.20 -13.97 9.70
N LEU A 335 -0.08 -12.74 9.23
CA LEU A 335 -0.34 -11.52 10.00
C LEU A 335 -1.69 -10.95 9.58
N THR A 336 -2.60 -10.77 10.53
CA THR A 336 -3.95 -10.28 10.25
C THR A 336 -4.24 -8.95 10.92
N TYR A 337 -4.84 -8.02 10.18
CA TYR A 337 -5.41 -6.77 10.71
C TYR A 337 -6.93 -6.77 10.46
N SER A 338 -7.72 -6.32 11.43
CA SER A 338 -9.18 -6.23 11.37
C SER A 338 -9.62 -4.86 11.85
N ILE A 339 -10.07 -4.01 10.93
CA ILE A 339 -10.49 -2.64 11.22
C ILE A 339 -11.89 -2.40 10.68
N TYR A 340 -12.69 -1.66 11.44
CA TYR A 340 -14.00 -1.21 11.00
C TYR A 340 -14.04 0.30 10.75
N TYR A 341 -14.81 0.67 9.74
CA TYR A 341 -15.03 2.01 9.25
C TYR A 341 -16.54 2.30 9.30
N PRO A 342 -17.02 3.17 10.19
CA PRO A 342 -18.40 3.64 10.15
C PRO A 342 -18.70 4.33 8.82
N ILE A 343 -19.83 4.00 8.21
CA ILE A 343 -20.29 4.61 6.96
C ILE A 343 -21.36 5.65 7.28
N ASP A 344 -21.09 6.91 6.92
CA ASP A 344 -22.06 7.98 7.03
C ASP A 344 -23.25 7.77 6.09
N ARG A 345 -24.45 8.16 6.55
CA ARG A 345 -25.69 8.02 5.77
C ARG A 345 -25.65 8.76 4.43
N SER A 346 -24.86 9.84 4.33
CA SER A 346 -24.66 10.59 3.08
C SER A 346 -24.03 9.74 1.98
N TYR A 347 -23.16 8.79 2.34
CA TYR A 347 -22.46 7.95 1.36
C TYR A 347 -23.23 6.69 0.98
N ILE A 348 -24.22 6.26 1.79
CA ILE A 348 -24.96 5.01 1.54
C ILE A 348 -25.64 5.03 0.17
N SER A 349 -26.35 6.11 -0.18
CA SER A 349 -27.04 6.21 -1.46
C SER A 349 -26.07 6.14 -2.65
N LEU A 350 -24.88 6.71 -2.50
CA LEU A 350 -23.84 6.70 -3.52
C LEU A 350 -23.22 5.31 -3.66
N LEU A 351 -22.87 4.65 -2.55
CA LEU A 351 -22.26 3.31 -2.55
C LEU A 351 -23.19 2.20 -3.06
N LYS A 352 -24.52 2.41 -2.97
CA LYS A 352 -25.51 1.47 -3.52
C LYS A 352 -25.57 1.41 -5.04
N VAL A 353 -25.17 2.49 -5.71
CA VAL A 353 -25.28 2.62 -7.17
C VAL A 353 -23.93 2.72 -7.86
N SER A 354 -22.87 2.98 -7.10
CA SER A 354 -21.54 3.22 -7.63
C SER A 354 -20.70 1.96 -7.60
N GLU A 355 -19.81 1.85 -8.58
CA GLU A 355 -18.78 0.82 -8.64
C GLU A 355 -17.45 1.41 -8.15
N ILE A 356 -16.67 0.57 -7.48
CA ILE A 356 -15.38 0.95 -6.90
C ILE A 356 -14.26 0.69 -7.91
N ASP A 357 -13.32 1.61 -7.99
CA ASP A 357 -12.10 1.48 -8.79
C ASP A 357 -10.92 1.05 -7.90
N LEU A 358 -10.65 1.85 -6.86
CA LEU A 358 -9.44 1.76 -6.06
C LEU A 358 -9.73 2.07 -4.59
N VAL A 359 -8.98 1.44 -3.69
CA VAL A 359 -9.00 1.72 -2.26
C VAL A 359 -7.62 2.16 -1.81
N ARG A 360 -7.53 3.34 -1.21
CA ARG A 360 -6.32 3.86 -0.57
C ARG A 360 -6.42 3.68 0.93
N VAL A 361 -5.46 2.95 1.50
CA VAL A 361 -5.37 2.67 2.93
C VAL A 361 -4.19 3.43 3.51
N PHE A 362 -4.41 4.10 4.65
CA PHE A 362 -3.36 4.80 5.40
C PHE A 362 -2.88 3.93 6.56
N TRP A 363 -1.61 3.53 6.46
CA TRP A 363 -0.83 2.81 7.47
C TRP A 363 0.06 3.79 8.24
N SER A 364 0.65 3.36 9.36
CA SER A 364 1.63 4.18 10.08
C SER A 364 2.91 4.43 9.27
N SER A 365 3.18 3.58 8.27
CA SER A 365 4.27 3.71 7.30
C SER A 365 3.92 4.57 6.07
N GLY A 366 2.80 5.30 6.11
CA GLY A 366 2.26 6.07 4.99
C GLY A 366 1.09 5.35 4.30
N PHE A 367 0.76 5.72 3.06
CA PHE A 367 -0.41 5.16 2.37
C PHE A 367 -0.04 4.19 1.25
N GLU A 368 -1.02 3.38 0.86
CA GLU A 368 -0.94 2.53 -0.31
C GLU A 368 -2.29 2.43 -1.02
N GLU A 369 -2.24 2.28 -2.33
CA GLU A 369 -3.39 2.25 -3.22
C GLU A 369 -3.55 0.86 -3.81
N TYR A 370 -4.73 0.26 -3.63
CA TYR A 370 -5.01 -1.11 -4.04
C TYR A 370 -6.16 -1.15 -5.06
N PRO A 371 -5.94 -1.74 -6.25
CA PRO A 371 -7.00 -1.91 -7.23
C PRO A 371 -8.04 -2.91 -6.72
N VAL A 372 -9.32 -2.57 -6.86
CA VAL A 372 -10.42 -3.42 -6.39
C VAL A 372 -10.75 -4.50 -7.42
N LEU A 373 -10.86 -5.75 -6.97
CA LEU A 373 -11.22 -6.89 -7.82
C LEU A 373 -12.75 -7.03 -7.94
N GLN A 374 -13.48 -6.74 -6.87
CA GLN A 374 -14.94 -6.81 -6.82
C GLN A 374 -15.56 -5.41 -6.85
N MET A 375 -15.69 -4.84 -8.06
CA MET A 375 -16.12 -3.44 -8.26
C MET A 375 -17.54 -3.15 -7.73
N ASP A 376 -18.44 -4.13 -7.77
CA ASP A 376 -19.84 -4.07 -7.32
C ASP A 376 -20.03 -4.54 -5.85
N PHE A 377 -18.95 -4.67 -5.08
CA PHE A 377 -18.96 -5.16 -3.70
C PHE A 377 -20.01 -4.48 -2.82
N PHE A 378 -20.05 -3.14 -2.77
CA PHE A 378 -20.99 -2.42 -1.92
C PHE A 378 -22.44 -2.65 -2.34
N GLN A 379 -22.73 -2.65 -3.64
CA GLN A 379 -24.08 -2.84 -4.16
C GLN A 379 -24.66 -4.17 -3.70
N ARG A 380 -23.88 -5.25 -3.84
CA ARG A 380 -24.29 -6.59 -3.39
C ARG A 380 -24.46 -6.66 -1.87
N GLN A 381 -23.51 -6.13 -1.11
CA GLN A 381 -23.52 -6.23 0.34
C GLN A 381 -24.67 -5.42 0.96
N PHE A 382 -24.98 -4.23 0.44
CA PHE A 382 -26.15 -3.45 0.86
C PHE A 382 -27.46 -4.14 0.49
N MET A 383 -27.57 -4.72 -0.71
CA MET A 383 -28.73 -5.53 -1.11
C MET A 383 -28.97 -6.69 -0.13
N CYS A 384 -27.91 -7.36 0.33
CA CYS A 384 -28.01 -8.46 1.30
C CYS A 384 -28.43 -8.01 2.71
N LEU A 385 -28.13 -6.77 3.10
CA LEU A 385 -28.62 -6.19 4.36
C LEU A 385 -30.11 -5.81 4.30
N GLY A 386 -30.68 -5.76 3.08
CA GLY A 386 -32.06 -5.35 2.82
C GLY A 386 -32.22 -3.83 2.67
N ASP A 387 -31.15 -3.14 2.25
CA ASP A 387 -31.11 -1.69 2.08
C ASP A 387 -31.34 -1.22 0.65
#